data_AF-A0AAP5H0L5-F1
#
_entry.id   AF-A0AAP5H0L5-F1
#
_cell.length_a   1.000
_cell.length_b   1.000
_cell.length_c   1.000
_cell.angle_alpha   90.00
_cell.angle_beta   90.00
_cell.angle_gamma   90.00
#
_symmetry.space_group_name_H-M   'P 1'
#
loop_
_entity.id
_entity.type
_entity.pdbx_description
1 polymer ?
#
loop_
_entity_poly.entity_id
_entity_poly.type
_entity_poly.pdbx_seq_one_letter_code
_entity_poly.pdbx_strand_id
1 'polypeptide(L)'
;MSTYTHPHDLVEKQRPMSPSYRKFRYATLYAHIIIGALLVIAPVILLFVDLSILTWFFLGAIPFGGVLAYRSYHQLLQETWVENHLSQTQMHNNQIRYSQWNPHTKMNEENQFDWSQIQTVYYGKHMIDRLNAYVHKAPSGLQTMPVIHLVYQQNMRDRVHSVPFYEEQDAEAWIERLAPTGKLKFTTIHTVGYVPEAELLKRLRMDRDQEAFSHTDQLSHQHDMYLERVEERMEADEYDELTEEEEEELLALMRAEDEQERQNSSTRNVGLGWLVFVLQWCVAYFMGRAAEAGSIEPDQWLMPSIIILIGCVLFYILVKRLLWKHMLFYAGGTFLNFLGTSILLGGSDETTVIEQMHLSLSGSAILCAVLVWIPYILIYPLRAGRDGRRQDESISLSHS
;
A
#
# COMPACT_ATOMS: atom_id res chain seq x y z
N MET A 1 34.72 -24.05 -32.62
CA MET A 1 35.40 -23.54 -31.41
C MET A 1 35.97 -22.17 -31.72
N SER A 2 35.18 -21.13 -31.46
CA SER A 2 35.63 -19.73 -31.51
C SER A 2 35.77 -19.28 -30.07
N THR A 3 37.00 -19.18 -29.57
CA THR A 3 37.29 -18.56 -28.28
C THR A 3 37.12 -17.05 -28.43
N TYR A 4 35.90 -16.56 -28.17
CA TYR A 4 35.67 -15.15 -27.91
C TYR A 4 36.21 -14.83 -26.52
N THR A 5 37.49 -14.49 -26.44
CA THR A 5 38.03 -13.78 -25.28
C THR A 5 37.38 -12.40 -25.27
N HIS A 6 36.29 -12.22 -24.51
CA HIS A 6 35.74 -10.90 -24.23
C HIS A 6 36.70 -10.16 -23.28
N PRO A 7 37.49 -9.16 -23.75
CA PRO A 7 38.48 -8.47 -22.93
C PRO A 7 37.86 -7.28 -22.18
N HIS A 8 36.53 -7.24 -22.05
CA HIS A 8 35.79 -6.11 -21.52
C HIS A 8 35.19 -6.45 -20.15
N ASP A 9 35.24 -5.51 -19.22
CA ASP A 9 34.60 -5.65 -17.92
C ASP A 9 33.09 -5.73 -18.13
N LEU A 10 32.45 -6.76 -17.55
CA LEU A 10 30.99 -6.78 -17.55
C LEU A 10 30.52 -5.90 -16.42
N VAL A 11 29.78 -4.86 -16.76
CA VAL A 11 29.34 -3.84 -15.82
C VAL A 11 27.84 -3.69 -15.97
N GLU A 12 27.10 -4.16 -14.98
CA GLU A 12 25.66 -3.95 -14.88
C GLU A 12 25.41 -2.74 -13.99
N LYS A 13 24.78 -1.70 -14.55
CA LYS A 13 24.41 -0.48 -13.84
C LYS A 13 22.91 -0.32 -13.88
N GLN A 14 22.33 -0.09 -12.70
CA GLN A 14 20.94 0.30 -12.62
C GLN A 14 20.71 1.55 -13.47
N ARG A 15 19.73 1.47 -14.38
CA ARG A 15 19.47 2.55 -15.35
C ARG A 15 18.63 3.63 -14.66
N PRO A 16 18.97 4.92 -14.80
CA PRO A 16 18.05 5.98 -14.42
C PRO A 16 16.83 5.97 -15.35
N MET A 17 15.73 6.56 -14.92
CA MET A 17 14.58 6.78 -15.78
C MET A 17 14.97 7.55 -17.04
N SER A 18 14.36 7.18 -18.16
CA SER A 18 14.53 7.87 -19.44
C SER A 18 14.17 9.36 -19.29
N PRO A 19 14.90 10.27 -19.96
CA PRO A 19 14.72 11.71 -19.75
C PRO A 19 13.30 12.21 -20.03
N SER A 20 12.60 11.63 -21.00
CA SER A 20 11.21 11.95 -21.33
C SER A 20 10.26 11.49 -20.23
N TYR A 21 10.39 10.24 -19.78
CA TYR A 21 9.56 9.69 -18.72
C TYR A 21 9.77 10.44 -17.41
N ARG A 22 11.03 10.73 -17.04
CA ARG A 22 11.36 11.50 -15.84
C ARG A 22 10.74 12.90 -15.85
N LYS A 23 10.82 13.62 -16.97
CA LYS A 23 10.17 14.95 -17.11
C LYS A 23 8.66 14.86 -16.93
N PHE A 24 8.02 13.90 -17.59
CA PHE A 24 6.58 13.68 -17.47
C PHE A 24 6.20 13.32 -16.02
N ARG A 25 6.92 12.38 -15.42
CA ARG A 25 6.69 11.91 -14.05
C ARG A 25 6.81 13.05 -13.04
N TYR A 26 7.89 13.81 -13.08
CA TYR A 26 8.07 14.96 -12.19
C TYR A 26 7.03 16.05 -12.45
N ALA A 27 6.68 16.33 -13.70
CA ALA A 27 5.61 17.28 -14.02
C ALA A 27 4.27 16.85 -13.40
N THR A 28 3.92 15.56 -13.45
CA THR A 28 2.70 15.04 -12.82
C THR A 28 2.74 15.17 -11.29
N LEU A 29 3.87 14.87 -10.64
CA LEU A 29 4.02 15.03 -9.20
C LEU A 29 3.92 16.50 -8.78
N TYR A 30 4.58 17.42 -9.50
CA TYR A 30 4.44 18.87 -9.26
C TYR A 30 3.01 19.36 -9.45
N ALA A 31 2.31 18.89 -10.49
CA ALA A 31 0.91 19.22 -10.70
C ALA A 31 0.04 18.75 -9.53
N HIS A 32 0.22 17.52 -9.03
CA HIS A 32 -0.50 17.04 -7.85
C HIS A 32 -0.21 17.88 -6.60
N ILE A 33 1.05 18.30 -6.40
CA ILE A 33 1.41 19.18 -5.26
C ILE A 33 0.69 20.53 -5.38
N ILE A 34 0.69 21.15 -6.58
CA ILE A 34 0.04 22.44 -6.82
C ILE A 34 -1.48 22.32 -6.65
N ILE A 35 -2.11 21.31 -7.25
CA ILE A 35 -3.54 21.04 -7.11
C ILE A 35 -3.87 20.79 -5.64
N GLY A 36 -3.10 19.97 -4.94
CA GLY A 36 -3.29 19.70 -3.53
C GLY A 36 -3.18 20.95 -2.66
N ALA A 37 -2.18 21.80 -2.91
CA ALA A 37 -2.03 23.07 -2.21
C ALA A 37 -3.19 24.04 -2.50
N LEU A 38 -3.66 24.13 -3.75
CA LEU A 38 -4.82 24.95 -4.12
C LEU A 38 -6.09 24.49 -3.40
N LEU A 39 -6.31 23.18 -3.29
CA LEU A 39 -7.46 22.62 -2.55
C LEU A 39 -7.39 22.87 -1.04
N VAL A 40 -6.23 23.25 -0.50
CA VAL A 40 -6.07 23.69 0.90
C VAL A 40 -6.24 25.20 1.02
N ILE A 41 -5.54 25.96 0.17
CA ILE A 41 -5.46 27.42 0.26
C ILE A 41 -6.77 28.08 -0.17
N ALA A 42 -7.40 27.62 -1.26
CA ALA A 42 -8.59 28.26 -1.82
C ALA A 42 -9.80 28.24 -0.86
N PRO A 43 -10.14 27.11 -0.19
CA PRO A 43 -11.21 27.12 0.81
C PRO A 43 -10.92 28.02 2.01
N VAL A 44 -9.66 28.12 2.43
CA VAL A 44 -9.24 29.02 3.51
C VAL A 44 -9.40 30.48 3.12
N ILE A 45 -9.04 30.86 1.88
CA ILE A 45 -9.29 32.21 1.38
C ILE A 45 -10.80 32.49 1.28
N LEU A 46 -11.59 31.53 0.77
CA LEU A 46 -13.04 31.66 0.66
C LEU A 46 -13.69 31.93 2.02
N LEU A 47 -13.23 31.31 3.10
CA LEU A 47 -13.70 31.60 4.47
C LEU A 47 -13.57 33.08 4.88
N PHE A 48 -12.58 33.80 4.35
CA PHE A 48 -12.39 35.22 4.63
C PHE A 48 -13.18 36.14 3.68
N VAL A 49 -13.67 35.62 2.55
CA VAL A 49 -14.37 36.39 1.52
C VAL A 49 -15.89 36.23 1.63
N ASP A 50 -16.37 34.99 1.80
CA ASP A 50 -17.80 34.67 1.85
C ASP A 50 -18.08 33.42 2.71
N LEU A 51 -19.04 33.53 3.62
CA LEU A 51 -19.46 32.47 4.57
C LEU A 51 -20.69 31.70 4.06
N SER A 52 -20.76 31.48 2.75
CA SER A 52 -21.86 30.74 2.11
C SER A 52 -21.73 29.22 2.28
N ILE A 53 -22.83 28.51 2.02
CA ILE A 53 -22.90 27.04 2.02
C ILE A 53 -21.84 26.43 1.09
N LEU A 54 -21.52 27.12 -0.01
CA LEU A 54 -20.48 26.69 -0.95
C LEU A 54 -19.09 26.68 -0.30
N THR A 55 -18.78 27.67 0.54
CA THR A 55 -17.52 27.72 1.31
C THR A 55 -17.40 26.54 2.27
N TRP A 56 -18.50 26.17 2.94
CA TRP A 56 -18.57 24.97 3.79
C TRP A 56 -18.36 23.67 3.02
N PHE A 57 -18.86 23.58 1.79
CA PHE A 57 -18.60 22.43 0.91
C PHE A 57 -17.10 22.34 0.55
N PHE A 58 -16.46 23.46 0.19
CA PHE A 58 -15.05 23.50 -0.17
C PHE A 58 -14.10 23.23 1.00
N LEU A 59 -14.50 23.50 2.24
CA LEU A 59 -13.76 23.09 3.43
C LEU A 59 -13.51 21.57 3.47
N GLY A 60 -14.42 20.77 2.91
CA GLY A 60 -14.25 19.32 2.76
C GLY A 60 -13.11 18.91 1.81
N ALA A 61 -12.61 19.81 0.95
CA ALA A 61 -11.54 19.54 0.00
C ALA A 61 -10.13 19.70 0.60
N ILE A 62 -9.99 20.45 1.71
CA ILE A 62 -8.72 20.67 2.42
C ILE A 62 -7.96 19.37 2.74
N PRO A 63 -8.55 18.31 3.31
CA PRO A 63 -7.81 17.09 3.67
C PRO A 63 -7.38 16.32 2.44
N PHE A 64 -8.23 16.28 1.42
CA PHE A 64 -7.91 15.63 0.16
C PHE A 64 -6.72 16.35 -0.49
N GLY A 65 -6.75 17.69 -0.52
CA GLY A 65 -5.65 18.50 -0.99
C GLY A 65 -4.36 18.30 -0.19
N GLY A 66 -4.45 18.30 1.14
CA GLY A 66 -3.32 18.09 2.04
C GLY A 66 -2.68 16.71 1.88
N VAL A 67 -3.48 15.65 1.83
CA VAL A 67 -2.98 14.27 1.62
C VAL A 67 -2.36 14.12 0.23
N LEU A 68 -3.00 14.68 -0.80
CA LEU A 68 -2.49 14.63 -2.18
C LEU A 68 -1.12 15.32 -2.27
N ALA A 69 -1.00 16.53 -1.73
CA ALA A 69 0.24 17.30 -1.72
C ALA A 69 1.34 16.58 -0.90
N TYR A 70 1.00 16.13 0.31
CA TYR A 70 1.94 15.42 1.19
C TYR A 70 2.48 14.14 0.56
N ARG A 71 1.59 13.27 0.04
CA ARG A 71 2.01 12.01 -0.61
C ARG A 71 2.84 12.27 -1.86
N SER A 72 2.43 13.22 -2.70
CA SER A 72 3.15 13.55 -3.93
C SER A 72 4.54 14.13 -3.64
N TYR A 73 4.66 14.94 -2.59
CA TYR A 73 5.94 15.47 -2.13
C TYR A 73 6.88 14.38 -1.63
N HIS A 74 6.39 13.48 -0.76
CA HIS A 74 7.20 12.36 -0.28
C HIS A 74 7.62 11.41 -1.41
N GLN A 75 6.73 11.16 -2.36
CA GLN A 75 7.03 10.36 -3.54
C GLN A 75 8.10 11.03 -4.43
N LEU A 76 8.03 12.36 -4.61
CA LEU A 76 9.03 13.12 -5.35
C LEU A 76 10.41 13.00 -4.69
N LEU A 77 10.49 13.12 -3.36
CA LEU A 77 11.74 12.95 -2.62
C LEU A 77 12.31 11.54 -2.76
N GLN A 78 11.45 10.52 -2.71
CA GLN A 78 11.87 9.12 -2.86
C GLN A 78 12.37 8.84 -4.28
N GLU A 79 11.64 9.25 -5.32
CA GLU A 79 12.04 9.06 -6.71
C GLU A 79 13.34 9.82 -7.02
N THR A 80 13.48 11.06 -6.54
CA THR A 80 14.72 11.83 -6.68
C THR A 80 15.90 11.17 -5.99
N TRP A 81 15.67 10.54 -4.82
CA TRP A 81 16.72 9.82 -4.11
C TRP A 81 17.17 8.59 -4.90
N VAL A 82 16.23 7.76 -5.40
CA VAL A 82 16.53 6.56 -6.21
C VAL A 82 17.28 6.92 -7.48
N GLU A 83 16.87 7.99 -8.17
CA GLU A 83 17.54 8.47 -9.39
C GLU A 83 19.00 8.92 -9.17
N ASN A 84 19.32 9.40 -7.97
CA ASN A 84 20.67 9.86 -7.62
C ASN A 84 21.55 8.75 -7.00
N HIS A 85 20.95 7.65 -6.55
CA HIS A 85 21.63 6.57 -5.83
C HIS A 85 21.44 5.24 -6.57
N LEU A 86 22.04 5.16 -7.75
CA LEU A 86 21.97 3.98 -8.62
C LEU A 86 22.95 2.90 -8.18
N SER A 87 22.46 1.66 -8.09
CA SER A 87 23.31 0.51 -7.78
C SER A 87 24.12 0.06 -8.99
N GLN A 88 25.30 -0.51 -8.76
CA GLN A 88 26.15 -1.05 -9.81
C GLN A 88 26.85 -2.33 -9.37
N THR A 89 27.00 -3.27 -10.32
CA THR A 89 27.76 -4.51 -10.13
C THR A 89 28.73 -4.67 -11.30
N GLN A 90 29.98 -4.97 -10.98
CA GLN A 90 31.05 -5.13 -11.96
C GLN A 90 31.73 -6.48 -11.78
N MET A 91 31.98 -7.16 -12.88
CA MET A 91 32.70 -8.41 -12.95
C MET A 91 34.02 -8.18 -13.71
N HIS A 92 35.13 -8.21 -12.97
CA HIS A 92 36.48 -7.94 -13.49
C HIS A 92 37.51 -8.84 -12.82
N ASN A 93 38.46 -9.40 -13.60
CA ASN A 93 39.59 -10.21 -13.11
C ASN A 93 39.22 -11.29 -12.08
N ASN A 94 38.20 -12.10 -12.36
CA ASN A 94 37.67 -13.12 -11.45
C ASN A 94 37.14 -12.60 -10.10
N GLN A 95 36.82 -11.31 -10.02
CA GLN A 95 36.20 -10.68 -8.86
C GLN A 95 34.87 -10.06 -9.26
N ILE A 96 33.95 -10.03 -8.30
CA ILE A 96 32.68 -9.32 -8.41
C ILE A 96 32.73 -8.20 -7.37
N ARG A 97 32.53 -6.97 -7.82
CA ARG A 97 32.46 -5.76 -6.99
C ARG A 97 31.09 -5.14 -7.14
N TYR A 98 30.45 -4.79 -6.04
CA TYR A 98 29.15 -4.14 -6.09
C TYR A 98 29.04 -2.99 -5.10
N SER A 99 28.24 -2.00 -5.49
CA SER A 99 27.69 -0.96 -4.62
C SER A 99 26.18 -1.01 -4.78
N GLN A 100 25.49 -1.38 -3.70
CA GLN A 100 24.05 -1.54 -3.67
C GLN A 100 23.43 -0.57 -2.67
N TRP A 101 22.52 0.27 -3.16
CA TRP A 101 21.79 1.20 -2.33
C TRP A 101 20.48 0.59 -1.83
N ASN A 102 20.28 0.60 -0.51
CA ASN A 102 19.02 0.16 0.08
C ASN A 102 18.02 1.32 0.11
N PRO A 103 16.86 1.24 -0.58
CA PRO A 103 15.90 2.33 -0.66
C PRO A 103 15.18 2.64 0.66
N HIS A 104 15.16 1.71 1.61
CA HIS A 104 14.51 1.87 2.90
C HIS A 104 15.46 2.46 3.95
N THR A 105 16.68 1.94 4.06
CA THR A 105 17.67 2.40 5.05
C THR A 105 18.51 3.57 4.54
N LYS A 106 18.51 3.81 3.22
CA LYS A 106 19.37 4.77 2.52
C LYS A 106 20.87 4.55 2.72
N MET A 107 21.24 3.35 3.14
CA MET A 107 22.65 2.95 3.29
C MET A 107 23.16 2.34 1.99
N ASN A 108 24.40 2.67 1.65
CA ASN A 108 25.15 1.99 0.61
C ASN A 108 25.84 0.78 1.23
N GLU A 109 25.68 -0.36 0.58
CA GLU A 109 26.48 -1.54 0.85
C GLU A 109 27.48 -1.72 -0.29
N GLU A 110 28.76 -1.59 0.03
CA GLU A 110 29.85 -1.86 -0.90
C GLU A 110 30.57 -3.14 -0.48
N ASN A 111 30.79 -4.02 -1.44
CA ASN A 111 31.47 -5.26 -1.17
C ASN A 111 32.16 -5.83 -2.42
N GLN A 112 33.05 -6.78 -2.17
CA GLN A 112 33.86 -7.44 -3.16
C GLN A 112 34.12 -8.89 -2.76
N PHE A 113 33.99 -9.80 -3.71
CA PHE A 113 34.29 -11.23 -3.51
C PHE A 113 34.88 -11.87 -4.78
N ASP A 114 35.63 -12.94 -4.59
CA ASP A 114 36.24 -13.70 -5.68
C ASP A 114 35.27 -14.77 -6.22
N TRP A 115 35.39 -15.13 -7.49
CA TRP A 115 34.53 -16.17 -8.08
C TRP A 115 34.67 -17.53 -7.39
N SER A 116 35.83 -17.82 -6.81
CA SER A 116 36.07 -19.04 -6.04
C SER A 116 35.15 -19.16 -4.82
N GLN A 117 34.68 -18.02 -4.29
CA GLN A 117 33.78 -17.95 -3.14
C GLN A 117 32.31 -18.19 -3.52
N ILE A 118 31.98 -18.21 -4.81
CA ILE A 118 30.62 -18.49 -5.30
C ILE A 118 30.31 -19.96 -5.01
N GLN A 119 29.23 -20.20 -4.27
CA GLN A 119 28.70 -21.55 -4.01
C GLN A 119 27.71 -21.96 -5.10
N THR A 120 26.82 -21.06 -5.50
CA THR A 120 25.76 -21.34 -6.48
C THR A 120 25.37 -20.05 -7.21
N VAL A 121 25.07 -20.19 -8.49
CA VAL A 121 24.55 -19.12 -9.35
C VAL A 121 23.15 -19.52 -9.78
N TYR A 122 22.16 -18.72 -9.38
CA TYR A 122 20.77 -18.91 -9.79
C TYR A 122 20.43 -17.95 -10.93
N TYR A 123 19.78 -18.47 -11.97
CA TYR A 123 19.15 -17.67 -12.99
C TYR A 123 17.63 -17.75 -12.83
N GLY A 124 16.97 -16.60 -12.78
CA GLY A 124 15.53 -16.48 -12.63
C GLY A 124 14.98 -15.23 -13.28
N LYS A 125 13.76 -14.82 -12.91
CA LYS A 125 13.11 -13.61 -13.44
C LYS A 125 12.74 -12.63 -12.31
N HIS A 126 13.09 -11.36 -12.50
CA HIS A 126 12.73 -10.23 -11.65
C HIS A 126 11.57 -9.45 -12.26
N MET A 127 10.57 -9.14 -11.45
CA MET A 127 9.41 -8.36 -11.88
C MET A 127 9.68 -6.86 -11.73
N ILE A 128 9.62 -6.14 -12.84
CA ILE A 128 9.74 -4.68 -12.89
C ILE A 128 8.39 -4.09 -13.30
N ASP A 129 7.82 -3.28 -12.41
CA ASP A 129 6.71 -2.39 -12.79
C ASP A 129 7.26 -1.23 -13.62
N ARG A 130 6.64 -0.96 -14.78
CA ARG A 130 6.98 0.17 -15.67
C ARG A 130 8.40 0.10 -16.22
N LEU A 131 8.75 -1.03 -16.84
CA LEU A 131 10.01 -1.15 -17.59
C LEU A 131 10.21 -0.03 -18.62
N ASN A 132 9.12 0.46 -19.22
CA ASN A 132 9.10 1.59 -20.14
C ASN A 132 9.63 2.91 -19.55
N ALA A 133 9.71 3.03 -18.23
CA ALA A 133 10.37 4.14 -17.57
C ALA A 133 11.89 4.13 -17.82
N TYR A 134 12.49 2.94 -17.94
CA TYR A 134 13.95 2.72 -17.99
C TYR A 134 14.44 2.30 -19.39
N VAL A 135 13.61 1.59 -20.15
CA VAL A 135 13.95 1.06 -21.49
C VAL A 135 13.02 1.67 -22.54
N HIS A 136 13.60 2.25 -23.58
CA HIS A 136 12.83 2.88 -24.66
C HIS A 136 12.03 1.83 -25.44
N LYS A 137 10.74 2.11 -25.71
CA LYS A 137 9.79 1.21 -26.39
C LYS A 137 9.43 -0.09 -25.65
N ALA A 138 9.82 -0.24 -24.39
CA ALA A 138 9.32 -1.37 -23.60
C ALA A 138 7.79 -1.25 -23.38
N PRO A 139 7.07 -2.38 -23.22
CA PRO A 139 5.64 -2.37 -22.95
C PRO A 139 5.31 -1.62 -21.66
N SER A 140 4.12 -1.02 -21.62
CA SER A 140 3.57 -0.49 -20.37
C SER A 140 3.00 -1.64 -19.53
N GLY A 141 3.38 -1.71 -18.25
CA GLY A 141 2.84 -2.67 -17.29
C GLY A 141 3.94 -3.43 -16.55
N LEU A 142 3.52 -4.52 -15.89
CA LEU A 142 4.42 -5.45 -15.23
C LEU A 142 5.17 -6.26 -16.30
N GLN A 143 6.48 -6.34 -16.18
CA GLN A 143 7.34 -7.10 -17.08
C GLN A 143 8.31 -7.94 -16.27
N THR A 144 8.61 -9.14 -16.76
CA THR A 144 9.60 -10.06 -16.16
C THR A 144 10.91 -9.93 -16.90
N MET A 145 11.94 -9.49 -16.20
CA MET A 145 13.30 -9.33 -16.73
C MET A 145 14.23 -10.37 -16.11
N PRO A 146 15.36 -10.74 -16.76
CA PRO A 146 16.28 -11.70 -16.18
C PRO A 146 16.97 -11.17 -14.92
N VAL A 147 17.23 -12.07 -13.98
CA VAL A 147 18.01 -11.78 -12.77
C VAL A 147 18.94 -12.94 -12.47
N ILE A 148 20.16 -12.60 -12.06
CA ILE A 148 21.15 -13.57 -11.60
C ILE A 148 21.35 -13.38 -10.09
N HIS A 149 21.13 -14.43 -9.31
CA HIS A 149 21.46 -14.45 -7.87
C HIS A 149 22.76 -15.21 -7.65
N LEU A 150 23.72 -14.54 -7.02
CA LEU A 150 25.03 -15.07 -6.69
C LEU A 150 25.05 -15.40 -5.21
N VAL A 151 25.05 -16.69 -4.87
CA VAL A 151 25.23 -17.15 -3.49
C VAL A 151 26.72 -17.41 -3.27
N TYR A 152 27.32 -16.72 -2.31
CA TYR A 152 28.76 -16.77 -2.05
C TYR A 152 29.06 -16.81 -0.55
N GLN A 153 30.24 -17.31 -0.20
CA GLN A 153 30.69 -17.38 1.20
C GLN A 153 31.72 -16.30 1.49
N GLN A 154 31.47 -15.47 2.49
CA GLN A 154 32.39 -14.43 2.93
C GLN A 154 32.43 -14.38 4.45
N ASN A 155 33.63 -14.37 5.03
CA ASN A 155 33.81 -14.36 6.50
C ASN A 155 33.02 -15.46 7.21
N MET A 156 33.01 -16.68 6.65
CA MET A 156 32.27 -17.84 7.15
C MET A 156 30.73 -17.67 7.18
N ARG A 157 30.19 -16.65 6.50
CA ARG A 157 28.75 -16.44 6.35
C ARG A 157 28.37 -16.58 4.88
N ASP A 158 27.22 -17.21 4.66
CA ASP A 158 26.61 -17.25 3.34
C ASP A 158 25.91 -15.94 3.06
N ARG A 159 26.14 -15.42 1.87
CA ARG A 159 25.62 -14.16 1.38
C ARG A 159 24.96 -14.33 0.03
N VAL A 160 24.05 -13.43 -0.33
CA VAL A 160 23.44 -13.41 -1.66
C VAL A 160 23.47 -12.02 -2.26
N HIS A 161 23.94 -11.92 -3.50
CA HIS A 161 23.88 -10.69 -4.29
C HIS A 161 23.02 -10.92 -5.53
N SER A 162 22.12 -9.99 -5.84
CA SER A 162 21.21 -10.11 -6.99
C SER A 162 21.54 -9.05 -8.03
N VAL A 163 21.68 -9.49 -9.28
CA VAL A 163 21.97 -8.62 -10.41
C VAL A 163 20.77 -8.68 -11.37
N PRO A 164 19.85 -7.70 -11.31
CA PRO A 164 18.77 -7.59 -12.28
C PRO A 164 19.31 -6.99 -13.58
N PHE A 165 18.83 -7.51 -14.71
CA PHE A 165 19.24 -7.06 -16.05
C PHE A 165 18.06 -6.43 -16.77
N TYR A 166 18.33 -5.45 -17.63
CA TYR A 166 17.30 -4.86 -18.50
C TYR A 166 17.25 -5.48 -19.90
N GLU A 167 18.29 -6.23 -20.26
CA GLU A 167 18.47 -6.86 -21.57
C GLU A 167 18.94 -8.31 -21.37
N GLU A 168 18.37 -9.24 -22.13
CA GLU A 168 18.69 -10.68 -22.00
C GLU A 168 20.12 -10.99 -22.42
N GLN A 169 20.66 -10.26 -23.39
CA GLN A 169 22.03 -10.42 -23.89
C GLN A 169 23.08 -10.14 -22.82
N ASP A 170 22.83 -9.13 -21.97
CA ASP A 170 23.73 -8.80 -20.86
C ASP A 170 23.74 -9.94 -19.82
N ALA A 171 22.57 -10.51 -19.51
CA ALA A 171 22.46 -11.65 -18.61
C ALA A 171 23.13 -12.91 -19.19
N GLU A 172 22.99 -13.15 -20.50
CA GLU A 172 23.63 -14.27 -21.21
C GLU A 172 25.16 -14.14 -21.15
N ALA A 173 25.71 -12.95 -21.40
CA ALA A 173 27.15 -12.69 -21.28
C ALA A 173 27.68 -12.92 -19.85
N TRP A 174 26.89 -12.61 -18.83
CA TRP A 174 27.24 -12.90 -17.43
C TRP A 174 27.25 -14.40 -17.14
N ILE A 175 26.23 -15.14 -17.59
CA ILE A 175 26.17 -16.59 -17.42
C ILE A 175 27.28 -17.29 -18.20
N GLU A 176 27.62 -16.84 -19.41
CA GLU A 176 28.73 -17.38 -20.19
C GLU A 176 30.05 -17.35 -19.42
N ARG A 177 30.32 -16.23 -18.72
CA ARG A 177 31.52 -16.11 -17.88
C ARG A 177 31.49 -16.95 -16.61
N LEU A 178 30.31 -17.18 -16.06
CA LEU A 178 30.13 -17.96 -14.84
C LEU A 178 29.99 -19.46 -15.11
N ALA A 179 29.67 -19.87 -16.34
CA ALA A 179 29.49 -21.27 -16.73
C ALA A 179 30.68 -22.18 -16.40
N PRO A 180 31.95 -21.76 -16.54
CA PRO A 180 33.10 -22.58 -16.16
C PRO A 180 33.14 -22.96 -14.67
N THR A 181 32.38 -22.29 -13.80
CA THR A 181 32.29 -22.66 -12.38
C THR A 181 31.51 -23.95 -12.16
N GLY A 182 30.66 -24.37 -13.10
CA GLY A 182 29.82 -25.57 -13.01
C GLY A 182 28.73 -25.49 -11.92
N LYS A 183 28.41 -24.28 -11.42
CA LYS A 183 27.53 -24.06 -10.26
C LYS A 183 26.20 -23.39 -10.64
N LEU A 184 25.74 -23.56 -11.88
CA LEU A 184 24.57 -22.90 -12.44
C LEU A 184 23.27 -23.67 -12.14
N LYS A 185 22.22 -22.96 -11.71
CA LYS A 185 20.88 -23.49 -11.47
C LYS A 185 19.80 -22.52 -11.94
N PHE A 186 18.68 -23.05 -12.43
CA PHE A 186 17.45 -22.29 -12.60
C PHE A 186 16.67 -22.24 -11.27
N THR A 187 15.83 -21.22 -11.10
CA THR A 187 14.97 -21.05 -9.93
C THR A 187 13.60 -20.52 -10.34
N THR A 188 12.56 -20.94 -9.64
CA THR A 188 11.19 -20.40 -9.79
C THR A 188 10.99 -19.11 -8.99
N ILE A 189 11.94 -18.74 -8.13
CA ILE A 189 11.80 -17.60 -7.23
C ILE A 189 11.85 -16.30 -8.03
N HIS A 190 10.68 -15.65 -8.12
CA HIS A 190 10.58 -14.30 -8.63
C HIS A 190 10.92 -13.27 -7.55
N THR A 191 11.73 -12.28 -7.90
CA THR A 191 11.98 -11.11 -7.03
C THR A 191 11.12 -9.94 -7.48
N VAL A 192 10.50 -9.25 -6.51
CA VAL A 192 9.72 -8.02 -6.73
C VAL A 192 10.30 -6.95 -5.82
N GLY A 193 10.83 -5.87 -6.40
CA GLY A 193 11.45 -4.80 -5.62
C GLY A 193 12.62 -5.27 -4.75
N TYR A 194 12.79 -4.66 -3.57
CA TYR A 194 13.85 -4.98 -2.62
C TYR A 194 13.44 -6.13 -1.69
N VAL A 195 14.25 -7.19 -1.63
CA VAL A 195 14.09 -8.32 -0.70
C VAL A 195 15.31 -8.38 0.22
N PRO A 196 15.14 -8.47 1.55
CA PRO A 196 16.27 -8.64 2.47
C PRO A 196 17.12 -9.88 2.17
N GLU A 197 18.44 -9.76 2.30
CA GLU A 197 19.42 -10.81 1.95
C GLU A 197 19.10 -12.16 2.61
N ALA A 198 18.83 -12.17 3.92
CA ALA A 198 18.54 -13.39 4.67
C ALA A 198 17.26 -14.09 4.20
N GLU A 199 16.25 -13.32 3.82
CA GLU A 199 14.98 -13.83 3.31
C GLU A 199 15.16 -14.40 1.91
N LEU A 200 15.85 -13.68 1.03
CA LEU A 200 16.14 -14.13 -0.33
C LEU A 200 16.96 -15.43 -0.33
N LEU A 201 18.00 -15.50 0.51
CA LEU A 201 18.82 -16.71 0.64
C LEU A 201 17.99 -17.91 1.10
N LYS A 202 17.06 -17.70 2.05
CA LYS A 202 16.13 -18.74 2.50
C LYS A 202 15.22 -19.21 1.36
N ARG A 203 14.60 -18.28 0.62
CA ARG A 203 13.72 -18.61 -0.52
C ARG A 203 14.45 -19.40 -1.60
N LEU A 204 15.64 -18.95 -2.00
CA LEU A 204 16.46 -19.64 -3.01
C LEU A 204 16.94 -21.02 -2.56
N ARG A 205 17.09 -21.28 -1.26
CA ARG A 205 17.47 -22.62 -0.76
C ARG A 205 16.28 -23.56 -0.60
N MET A 206 15.10 -22.99 -0.34
CA MET A 206 13.86 -23.74 -0.14
C MET A 206 13.09 -24.00 -1.44
N ASP A 207 13.49 -23.37 -2.54
CA ASP A 207 12.96 -23.66 -3.88
C ASP A 207 13.17 -25.14 -4.22
N ARG A 208 12.08 -25.89 -4.30
CA ARG A 208 12.11 -27.35 -4.52
C ARG A 208 12.43 -27.71 -5.97
N ASP A 209 12.15 -26.79 -6.89
CA ASP A 209 12.16 -27.05 -8.33
C ASP A 209 13.47 -26.69 -9.02
N GLN A 210 14.50 -26.31 -8.26
CA GLN A 210 15.80 -25.91 -8.80
C GLN A 210 16.39 -26.97 -9.74
N GLU A 211 16.66 -26.58 -10.99
CA GLU A 211 17.28 -27.46 -11.98
C GLU A 211 18.70 -26.99 -12.31
N ALA A 212 19.69 -27.88 -12.22
CA ALA A 212 21.04 -27.57 -12.69
C ALA A 212 21.05 -27.48 -14.22
N PHE A 213 21.71 -26.47 -14.78
CA PHE A 213 21.78 -26.31 -16.23
C PHE A 213 23.20 -26.10 -16.71
N SER A 214 23.44 -26.48 -17.97
CA SER A 214 24.66 -26.13 -18.70
C SER A 214 24.32 -25.04 -19.69
N HIS A 215 25.17 -24.02 -19.78
CA HIS A 215 24.95 -22.92 -20.70
C HIS A 215 24.99 -23.42 -22.16
N THR A 216 23.92 -23.12 -22.89
CA THR A 216 23.85 -23.20 -24.36
C THR A 216 23.43 -21.83 -24.89
N ASP A 217 23.70 -21.55 -26.17
CA ASP A 217 23.13 -20.41 -26.87
C ASP A 217 21.59 -20.40 -26.68
N GLN A 218 21.00 -19.25 -26.33
CA GLN A 218 19.56 -19.05 -26.02
C GLN A 218 19.14 -19.34 -24.57
N LEU A 219 19.82 -18.71 -23.60
CA LEU A 219 19.52 -18.85 -22.17
C LEU A 219 18.05 -18.58 -21.79
N SER A 220 17.42 -17.54 -22.36
CA SER A 220 16.04 -17.17 -22.01
C SER A 220 15.05 -18.28 -22.39
N HIS A 221 15.21 -18.86 -23.58
CA HIS A 221 14.37 -19.97 -24.05
C HIS A 221 14.55 -21.22 -23.17
N GLN A 222 15.78 -21.54 -22.75
CA GLN A 222 16.02 -22.66 -21.84
C GLN A 222 15.30 -22.49 -20.50
N HIS A 223 15.30 -21.26 -19.97
CA HIS A 223 14.62 -20.95 -18.72
C HIS A 223 13.10 -20.99 -18.87
N ASP A 224 12.56 -20.49 -19.98
CA ASP A 224 11.11 -20.54 -20.23
C ASP A 224 10.63 -21.99 -20.37
N MET A 225 11.37 -22.85 -21.07
CA MET A 225 11.10 -24.30 -21.09
C MET A 225 11.23 -24.96 -19.71
N TYR A 226 12.12 -24.47 -18.84
CA TYR A 226 12.22 -24.94 -17.47
C TYR A 226 10.97 -24.57 -16.67
N LEU A 227 10.50 -23.33 -16.78
CA LEU A 227 9.28 -22.90 -16.09
C LEU A 227 8.05 -23.68 -16.55
N GLU A 228 7.90 -23.91 -17.86
CA GLU A 228 6.81 -24.73 -18.41
C GLU A 228 6.82 -26.15 -17.83
N ARG A 229 7.99 -26.79 -17.73
CA ARG A 229 8.10 -28.12 -17.09
C ARG A 229 7.77 -28.09 -15.59
N VAL A 230 8.08 -27.01 -14.88
CA VAL A 230 7.73 -26.89 -13.46
C VAL A 230 6.21 -26.71 -13.32
N GLU A 231 5.62 -25.87 -14.16
CA GLU A 231 4.16 -25.67 -14.21
C GLU A 231 3.43 -26.97 -14.51
N GLU A 232 3.87 -27.73 -15.51
CA GLU A 232 3.31 -29.06 -15.82
C GLU A 232 3.41 -30.04 -14.65
N ARG A 233 4.52 -30.03 -13.88
CA ARG A 233 4.66 -30.86 -12.68
C ARG A 233 3.73 -30.41 -11.57
N MET A 234 3.61 -29.10 -11.35
CA MET A 234 2.70 -28.55 -10.35
C MET A 234 1.25 -28.88 -10.68
N GLU A 235 0.84 -28.73 -11.94
CA GLU A 235 -0.50 -29.13 -12.39
C GLU A 235 -0.72 -30.64 -12.23
N ALA A 236 0.26 -31.47 -12.59
CA ALA A 236 0.16 -32.92 -12.41
C ALA A 236 0.05 -33.34 -10.94
N ASP A 237 0.80 -32.69 -10.06
CA ASP A 237 0.74 -32.90 -8.60
C ASP A 237 -0.57 -32.34 -8.00
N GLU A 238 -1.20 -31.33 -8.63
CA GLU A 238 -2.52 -30.80 -8.25
C GLU A 238 -3.69 -31.73 -8.67
N TYR A 239 -3.44 -32.67 -9.60
CA TYR A 239 -4.39 -33.72 -9.98
C TYR A 239 -4.27 -35.01 -9.16
N ASP A 240 -3.22 -35.17 -8.35
CA ASP A 240 -3.23 -36.14 -7.26
C ASP A 240 -4.14 -35.58 -6.15
N GLU A 241 -5.16 -36.35 -5.75
CA GLU A 241 -6.11 -35.94 -4.70
C GLU A 241 -5.34 -35.35 -3.52
N LEU A 242 -5.55 -34.05 -3.24
CA LEU A 242 -5.07 -33.39 -2.03
C LEU A 242 -5.22 -34.37 -0.88
N THR A 243 -4.12 -34.64 -0.17
CA THR A 243 -4.22 -35.52 1.00
C THR A 243 -5.24 -34.92 1.98
N GLU A 244 -5.99 -35.74 2.73
CA GLU A 244 -7.01 -35.25 3.67
C GLU A 244 -6.46 -34.15 4.61
N GLU A 245 -5.17 -34.22 4.95
CA GLU A 245 -4.46 -33.19 5.74
C GLU A 245 -4.29 -31.86 4.98
N GLU A 246 -3.95 -31.88 3.69
CA GLU A 246 -3.77 -30.67 2.87
C GLU A 246 -5.11 -30.02 2.50
N GLU A 247 -6.17 -30.81 2.28
CA GLU A 247 -7.54 -30.31 2.09
C GLU A 247 -8.05 -29.65 3.39
N GLU A 248 -7.77 -30.25 4.55
CA GLU A 248 -8.15 -29.69 5.84
C GLU A 248 -7.37 -28.40 6.15
N GLU A 249 -6.07 -28.32 5.80
CA GLU A 249 -5.28 -27.09 5.88
C GLU A 249 -5.82 -25.99 4.95
N LEU A 250 -6.16 -26.32 3.70
CA LEU A 250 -6.74 -25.37 2.75
C LEU A 250 -8.10 -24.84 3.22
N LEU A 251 -8.96 -25.73 3.72
CA LEU A 251 -10.25 -25.35 4.30
C LEU A 251 -10.10 -24.55 5.59
N ALA A 252 -9.08 -24.84 6.41
CA ALA A 252 -8.76 -24.05 7.59
C ALA A 252 -8.28 -22.64 7.21
N LEU A 253 -7.45 -22.52 6.17
CA LEU A 253 -7.02 -21.23 5.61
C LEU A 253 -8.19 -20.43 5.05
N MET A 254 -9.08 -21.05 4.26
CA MET A 254 -10.28 -20.38 3.75
C MET A 254 -11.22 -19.93 4.88
N ARG A 255 -11.42 -20.77 5.91
CA ARG A 255 -12.21 -20.39 7.09
C ARG A 255 -11.56 -19.25 7.87
N ALA A 256 -10.24 -19.25 8.01
CA ALA A 256 -9.51 -18.19 8.68
C ALA A 256 -9.61 -16.87 7.90
N GLU A 257 -9.52 -16.90 6.57
CA GLU A 257 -9.71 -15.75 5.70
C GLU A 257 -11.15 -15.21 5.78
N ASP A 258 -12.15 -16.09 5.69
CA ASP A 258 -13.58 -15.74 5.86
C ASP A 258 -13.86 -15.14 7.25
N GLU A 259 -13.25 -15.69 8.31
CA GLU A 259 -13.35 -15.13 9.65
C GLU A 259 -12.67 -13.77 9.76
N GLN A 260 -11.53 -13.59 9.10
CA GLN A 260 -10.81 -12.32 9.05
C GLN A 260 -11.61 -11.25 8.28
N GLU A 261 -12.26 -11.62 7.18
CA GLU A 261 -13.19 -10.75 6.44
C GLU A 261 -14.44 -10.40 7.27
N ARG A 262 -15.02 -11.39 7.96
CA ARG A 262 -16.16 -11.17 8.87
C ARG A 262 -15.80 -10.28 10.06
N GLN A 263 -14.58 -10.42 10.60
CA GLN A 263 -14.04 -9.53 11.64
C GLN A 263 -13.78 -8.11 11.12
N ASN A 264 -13.47 -7.94 9.84
CA ASN A 264 -13.33 -6.64 9.18
C ASN A 264 -14.67 -6.00 8.78
N SER A 265 -15.81 -6.65 9.04
CA SER A 265 -17.14 -6.07 8.76
C SER A 265 -17.38 -4.77 9.53
N SER A 266 -17.81 -3.73 8.81
CA SER A 266 -17.93 -2.37 9.35
C SER A 266 -19.02 -2.24 10.43
N THR A 267 -20.02 -3.11 10.45
CA THR A 267 -21.19 -3.01 11.35
C THR A 267 -20.94 -3.64 12.72
N ARG A 268 -20.19 -4.74 12.79
CA ARG A 268 -19.84 -5.40 14.06
C ARG A 268 -18.78 -4.62 14.85
N ASN A 269 -17.99 -3.80 14.16
CA ASN A 269 -16.95 -2.96 14.75
C ASN A 269 -17.48 -1.66 15.38
N VAL A 270 -18.76 -1.32 15.20
CA VAL A 270 -19.38 -0.11 15.79
C VAL A 270 -19.47 -0.22 17.32
N GLY A 271 -19.78 -1.41 17.87
CA GLY A 271 -19.78 -1.67 19.31
C GLY A 271 -20.60 -0.66 20.13
N LEU A 272 -19.98 -0.02 21.13
CA LEU A 272 -20.62 1.01 21.97
C LEU A 272 -20.93 2.32 21.21
N GLY A 273 -20.43 2.49 19.98
CA GLY A 273 -20.74 3.65 19.14
C GLY A 273 -22.23 3.83 18.87
N TRP A 274 -23.03 2.75 18.94
CA TRP A 274 -24.49 2.83 18.82
C TRP A 274 -25.15 3.72 19.88
N LEU A 275 -24.55 3.85 21.06
CA LEU A 275 -25.06 4.71 22.14
C LEU A 275 -25.07 6.20 21.75
N VAL A 276 -24.24 6.60 20.79
CA VAL A 276 -24.22 7.99 20.31
C VAL A 276 -25.51 8.34 19.59
N PHE A 277 -26.10 7.42 18.84
CA PHE A 277 -27.39 7.67 18.18
C PHE A 277 -28.55 7.76 19.19
N VAL A 278 -28.52 6.93 20.25
CA VAL A 278 -29.48 7.05 21.36
C VAL A 278 -29.33 8.40 22.06
N LEU A 279 -28.08 8.82 22.32
CA LEU A 279 -27.80 10.12 22.91
C LEU A 279 -28.27 11.27 22.02
N GLN A 280 -28.00 11.22 20.71
CA GLN A 280 -28.51 12.19 19.74
C GLN A 280 -30.03 12.27 19.75
N TRP A 281 -30.72 11.13 19.88
CA TRP A 281 -32.17 11.06 19.98
C TRP A 281 -32.69 11.77 21.25
N CYS A 282 -32.07 11.52 22.40
CA CYS A 282 -32.37 12.24 23.64
C CYS A 282 -32.10 13.75 23.51
N VAL A 283 -30.97 14.13 22.90
CA VAL A 283 -30.62 15.53 22.70
C VAL A 283 -31.64 16.21 21.78
N ALA A 284 -32.06 15.58 20.69
CA ALA A 284 -33.11 16.11 19.82
C ALA A 284 -34.42 16.33 20.59
N TYR A 285 -34.84 15.38 21.42
CA TYR A 285 -36.03 15.50 22.27
C TYR A 285 -35.93 16.69 23.24
N PHE A 286 -34.81 16.81 23.96
CA PHE A 286 -34.60 17.91 24.91
C PHE A 286 -34.48 19.27 24.22
N MET A 287 -33.85 19.33 23.04
CA MET A 287 -33.76 20.55 22.24
C MET A 287 -35.12 21.00 21.73
N GLY A 288 -35.97 20.09 21.27
CA GLY A 288 -37.35 20.39 20.90
C GLY A 288 -38.15 20.98 22.07
N ARG A 289 -38.05 20.38 23.26
CA ARG A 289 -38.68 20.88 24.49
C ARG A 289 -38.12 22.22 24.96
N ALA A 290 -36.81 22.42 24.83
CA ALA A 290 -36.17 23.68 25.19
C ALA A 290 -36.58 24.82 24.24
N ALA A 291 -36.77 24.51 22.96
CA ALA A 291 -37.31 25.46 21.98
C ALA A 291 -38.78 25.79 22.27
N GLU A 292 -39.60 24.80 22.61
CA GLU A 292 -41.01 24.98 23.04
C GLU A 292 -41.11 25.90 24.28
N ALA A 293 -40.20 25.74 25.23
CA ALA A 293 -40.10 26.60 26.43
C ALA A 293 -39.54 28.01 26.14
N GLY A 294 -39.17 28.32 24.89
CA GLY A 294 -38.60 29.61 24.49
C GLY A 294 -37.17 29.85 24.98
N SER A 295 -36.48 28.81 25.46
CA SER A 295 -35.10 28.92 25.97
C SER A 295 -34.04 28.87 24.88
N ILE A 296 -34.38 28.34 23.70
CA ILE A 296 -33.50 28.22 22.54
C ILE A 296 -34.28 28.66 21.29
N GLU A 297 -33.63 29.45 20.43
CA GLU A 297 -34.19 29.80 19.12
C GLU A 297 -34.13 28.59 18.17
N PRO A 298 -35.25 28.20 17.54
CA PRO A 298 -35.33 26.99 16.71
C PRO A 298 -34.55 27.09 15.38
N ASP A 299 -34.31 28.30 14.87
CA ASP A 299 -33.67 28.56 13.58
C ASP A 299 -32.13 28.72 13.66
N GLN A 300 -31.53 28.38 14.80
CA GLN A 300 -30.07 28.43 14.94
C GLN A 300 -29.43 27.14 14.47
N TRP A 301 -28.59 27.22 13.43
CA TRP A 301 -27.86 26.06 12.87
C TRP A 301 -26.55 25.75 13.63
N LEU A 302 -25.96 26.74 14.31
CA LEU A 302 -24.63 26.60 14.92
C LEU A 302 -24.61 25.61 16.10
N MET A 303 -25.58 25.74 17.01
CA MET A 303 -25.65 24.91 18.22
C MET A 303 -25.92 23.42 17.89
N PRO A 304 -26.89 23.08 17.01
CA PRO A 304 -27.02 21.73 16.44
C PRO A 304 -25.72 21.21 15.82
N SER A 305 -25.02 22.03 15.03
CA SER A 305 -23.78 21.62 14.36
C SER A 305 -22.65 21.26 15.34
N ILE A 306 -22.50 22.03 16.42
CA ILE A 306 -21.52 21.74 17.49
C ILE A 306 -21.85 20.41 18.18
N ILE A 307 -23.11 20.16 18.50
CA ILE A 307 -23.55 18.91 19.14
C ILE A 307 -23.26 17.71 18.24
N ILE A 308 -23.50 17.84 16.93
CA ILE A 308 -23.24 16.77 15.96
C ILE A 308 -21.75 16.47 15.86
N LEU A 309 -20.89 17.51 15.88
CA LEU A 309 -19.44 17.33 15.89
C LEU A 309 -18.93 16.70 17.20
N ILE A 310 -19.47 17.08 18.35
CA ILE A 310 -19.15 16.45 19.64
C ILE A 310 -19.58 14.97 19.63
N GLY A 311 -20.78 14.68 19.12
CA GLY A 311 -21.25 13.31 18.91
C GLY A 311 -20.33 12.52 17.98
N CYS A 312 -19.77 13.17 16.94
CA CYS A 312 -18.85 12.54 15.99
C CYS A 312 -17.55 12.12 16.67
N VAL A 313 -16.99 13.00 17.51
CA VAL A 313 -15.79 12.71 18.31
C VAL A 313 -16.07 11.54 19.26
N LEU A 314 -17.19 11.58 19.99
CA LEU A 314 -17.62 10.49 20.88
C LEU A 314 -17.78 9.17 20.14
N PHE A 315 -18.41 9.18 18.97
CA PHE A 315 -18.60 8.00 18.13
C PHE A 315 -17.25 7.37 17.74
N TYR A 316 -16.31 8.17 17.24
CA TYR A 316 -14.99 7.66 16.85
C TYR A 316 -14.13 7.18 18.02
N ILE A 317 -14.36 7.67 19.23
CA ILE A 317 -13.72 7.15 20.44
C ILE A 317 -14.33 5.80 20.85
N LEU A 318 -15.65 5.65 20.74
CA LEU A 318 -16.39 4.46 21.22
C LEU A 318 -16.37 3.27 20.26
N VAL A 319 -16.18 3.50 18.95
CA VAL A 319 -16.07 2.43 17.94
C VAL A 319 -14.89 1.49 18.28
N LYS A 320 -15.02 0.18 18.06
CA LYS A 320 -13.98 -0.80 18.44
C LYS A 320 -12.73 -0.68 17.56
N ARG A 321 -12.91 -0.50 16.25
CA ARG A 321 -11.84 -0.30 15.26
C ARG A 321 -12.24 0.78 14.26
N LEU A 322 -11.45 1.84 14.16
CA LEU A 322 -11.81 2.99 13.36
C LEU A 322 -11.46 2.76 11.88
N LEU A 323 -12.46 2.34 11.08
CA LEU A 323 -12.36 2.24 9.61
C LEU A 323 -12.91 3.49 8.93
N TRP A 324 -12.42 3.82 7.73
CA TRP A 324 -12.89 4.98 6.96
C TRP A 324 -14.40 4.95 6.67
N LYS A 325 -14.97 3.74 6.49
CA LYS A 325 -16.42 3.53 6.26
C LYS A 325 -17.30 4.06 7.40
N HIS A 326 -16.75 4.18 8.61
CA HIS A 326 -17.48 4.73 9.76
C HIS A 326 -17.79 6.23 9.61
N MET A 327 -17.07 6.96 8.76
CA MET A 327 -17.41 8.36 8.43
C MET A 327 -18.77 8.43 7.73
N LEU A 328 -18.96 7.59 6.70
CA LEU A 328 -20.22 7.47 5.98
C LEU A 328 -21.33 6.93 6.89
N PHE A 329 -21.00 5.94 7.71
CA PHE A 329 -21.96 5.35 8.65
C PHE A 329 -22.45 6.37 9.68
N TYR A 330 -21.55 7.17 10.28
CA TYR A 330 -21.94 8.21 11.23
C TYR A 330 -22.75 9.32 10.56
N ALA A 331 -22.31 9.80 9.41
CA ALA A 331 -23.02 10.86 8.67
C ALA A 331 -24.42 10.40 8.27
N GLY A 332 -24.55 9.23 7.63
CA GLY A 332 -25.83 8.66 7.22
C GLY A 332 -26.71 8.30 8.41
N GLY A 333 -26.14 7.69 9.45
CA GLY A 333 -26.86 7.33 10.67
C GLY A 333 -27.38 8.56 11.42
N THR A 334 -26.59 9.63 11.53
CA THR A 334 -27.00 10.87 12.19
C THR A 334 -28.12 11.57 11.42
N PHE A 335 -28.00 11.61 10.09
CA PHE A 335 -29.06 12.15 9.22
C PHE A 335 -30.36 11.36 9.37
N LEU A 336 -30.31 10.02 9.26
CA LEU A 336 -31.50 9.16 9.43
C LEU A 336 -32.10 9.27 10.83
N ASN A 337 -31.27 9.39 11.86
CA ASN A 337 -31.70 9.52 13.24
C ASN A 337 -32.48 10.82 13.45
N PHE A 338 -31.95 11.97 13.00
CA PHE A 338 -32.68 13.23 13.13
C PHE A 338 -33.89 13.33 12.21
N LEU A 339 -33.83 12.78 11.00
CA LEU A 339 -35.00 12.64 10.15
C LEU A 339 -36.10 11.81 10.85
N GLY A 340 -35.72 10.71 11.49
CA GLY A 340 -36.62 9.89 12.32
C GLY A 340 -37.20 10.66 13.51
N THR A 341 -36.40 11.48 14.20
CA THR A 341 -36.93 12.35 15.26
C THR A 341 -37.91 13.38 14.73
N SER A 342 -37.65 13.95 13.55
CA SER A 342 -38.54 14.92 12.93
C SER A 342 -39.89 14.29 12.60
N ILE A 343 -39.91 13.05 12.11
CA ILE A 343 -41.15 12.34 11.77
C ILE A 343 -41.92 11.88 13.02
N LEU A 344 -41.22 11.45 14.07
CA LEU A 344 -41.84 10.85 15.26
C LEU A 344 -42.21 11.87 16.35
N LEU A 345 -41.43 12.95 16.47
CA LEU A 345 -41.57 13.97 17.51
C LEU A 345 -41.96 15.34 16.94
N GLY A 346 -41.80 15.56 15.63
CA GLY A 346 -42.38 16.72 14.96
C GLY A 346 -43.90 16.64 14.99
N GLY A 347 -44.53 17.77 15.30
CA GLY A 347 -45.99 17.89 15.21
C GLY A 347 -46.45 17.72 13.76
N SER A 348 -47.76 17.62 13.55
CA SER A 348 -48.32 17.56 12.18
C SER A 348 -48.37 18.92 11.48
N ASP A 349 -48.00 20.01 12.17
CA ASP A 349 -48.03 21.38 11.66
C ASP A 349 -46.61 21.94 11.51
N GLU A 350 -46.20 22.16 10.25
CA GLU A 350 -44.88 22.65 9.81
C GLU A 350 -44.48 24.02 10.41
N THR A 351 -45.42 24.70 11.06
CA THR A 351 -45.22 26.01 11.70
C THR A 351 -44.87 25.92 13.19
N THR A 352 -44.87 24.72 13.77
CA THR A 352 -44.56 24.54 15.19
C THR A 352 -43.07 24.72 15.47
N VAL A 353 -42.75 25.41 16.57
CA VAL A 353 -41.37 25.68 17.03
C VAL A 353 -40.54 24.40 17.18
N ILE A 354 -41.19 23.30 17.56
CA ILE A 354 -40.57 21.97 17.71
C ILE A 354 -40.11 21.45 16.35
N GLU A 355 -40.96 21.54 15.32
CA GLU A 355 -40.63 21.04 13.98
C GLU A 355 -39.52 21.86 13.32
N GLN A 356 -39.52 23.18 13.48
CA GLN A 356 -38.43 24.05 13.03
C GLN A 356 -37.08 23.66 13.64
N MET A 357 -37.05 23.30 14.93
CA MET A 357 -35.83 22.82 15.59
C MET A 357 -35.36 21.47 15.03
N HIS A 358 -36.27 20.52 14.78
CA HIS A 358 -35.93 19.23 14.18
C HIS A 358 -35.46 19.35 12.71
N LEU A 359 -36.03 20.29 11.95
CA LEU A 359 -35.55 20.67 10.62
C LEU A 359 -34.13 21.25 10.68
N SER A 360 -33.86 22.16 11.63
CA SER A 360 -32.52 22.72 11.85
C SER A 360 -31.49 21.65 12.22
N LEU A 361 -31.84 20.67 13.07
CA LEU A 361 -31.01 19.50 13.38
C LEU A 361 -30.70 18.66 12.14
N SER A 362 -31.72 18.40 11.31
CA SER A 362 -31.57 17.62 10.08
C SER A 362 -30.71 18.35 9.04
N GLY A 363 -30.93 19.66 8.86
CA GLY A 363 -30.11 20.50 7.98
C GLY A 363 -28.65 20.59 8.45
N SER A 364 -28.44 20.77 9.76
CA SER A 364 -27.12 20.74 10.38
C SER A 364 -26.41 19.40 10.22
N ALA A 365 -27.14 18.28 10.20
CA ALA A 365 -26.55 16.96 9.94
C ALA A 365 -25.99 16.84 8.52
N ILE A 366 -26.66 17.41 7.52
CA ILE A 366 -26.15 17.45 6.13
C ILE A 366 -24.89 18.32 6.06
N LEU A 367 -24.91 19.51 6.66
CA LEU A 367 -23.75 20.40 6.70
C LEU A 367 -22.56 19.73 7.41
N CYS A 368 -22.81 19.11 8.56
CA CYS A 368 -21.78 18.44 9.34
C CYS A 368 -21.26 17.17 8.67
N ALA A 369 -22.01 16.51 7.78
CA ALA A 369 -21.53 15.35 7.04
C ALA A 369 -20.23 15.63 6.28
N VAL A 370 -20.05 16.87 5.80
CA VAL A 370 -18.83 17.32 5.12
C VAL A 370 -17.70 17.63 6.11
N LEU A 371 -17.97 17.77 7.40
CA LEU A 371 -16.98 18.09 8.46
C LEU A 371 -16.61 16.88 9.34
N VAL A 372 -17.38 15.79 9.24
CA VAL A 372 -17.21 14.53 10.00
C VAL A 372 -15.85 13.86 9.77
N TRP A 373 -15.10 14.24 8.72
CA TRP A 373 -13.73 13.78 8.50
C TRP A 373 -12.69 14.51 9.37
N ILE A 374 -12.95 15.74 9.84
CA ILE A 374 -11.98 16.50 10.66
C ILE A 374 -11.68 15.74 11.95
N PRO A 375 -12.69 15.30 12.74
CA PRO A 375 -12.45 14.43 13.89
C PRO A 375 -11.79 13.10 13.50
N TYR A 376 -12.11 12.55 12.32
CA TYR A 376 -11.54 11.27 11.87
C TYR A 376 -10.02 11.39 11.68
N ILE A 377 -9.54 12.40 10.94
CA ILE A 377 -8.09 12.59 10.71
C ILE A 377 -7.35 12.89 12.01
N LEU A 378 -7.99 13.59 12.95
CA LEU A 378 -7.38 13.94 14.24
C LEU A 378 -7.27 12.70 15.16
N ILE A 379 -8.29 11.83 15.17
CA ILE A 379 -8.36 10.67 16.07
C ILE A 379 -7.68 9.42 15.47
N TYR A 380 -7.72 9.25 14.15
CA TYR A 380 -7.15 8.09 13.46
C TYR A 380 -5.69 7.78 13.82
N PRO A 381 -4.73 8.72 13.77
CA PRO A 381 -3.34 8.43 14.12
C PRO A 381 -3.16 8.06 15.60
N LEU A 382 -3.97 8.66 16.50
CA LEU A 382 -3.97 8.33 17.93
C LEU A 382 -4.47 6.90 18.19
N ARG A 383 -5.36 6.39 17.34
CA ARG A 383 -5.92 5.04 17.46
C ARG A 383 -5.17 3.98 16.66
N ALA A 384 -4.58 4.33 15.52
CA ALA A 384 -3.84 3.39 14.67
C ALA A 384 -2.73 2.66 15.46
N GLY A 385 -2.05 3.35 16.38
CA GLY A 385 -1.05 2.74 17.27
C GLY A 385 -1.61 1.79 18.33
N ARG A 386 -2.88 1.93 18.72
CA ARG A 386 -3.56 1.05 19.70
C ARG A 386 -4.20 -0.17 19.03
N ASP A 387 -4.77 0.03 17.84
CA ASP A 387 -5.44 -1.03 17.09
C ASP A 387 -4.41 -2.01 16.49
N GLY A 388 -3.22 -1.55 16.10
CA GLY A 388 -2.11 -2.42 15.66
C GLY A 388 -1.55 -3.33 16.77
N ARG A 389 -1.34 -2.81 17.99
CA ARG A 389 -0.85 -3.61 19.13
C ARG A 389 -1.80 -4.75 19.54
N ARG A 390 -3.11 -4.54 19.44
CA ARG A 390 -4.11 -5.58 19.74
C ARG A 390 -4.14 -6.69 18.69
N GLN A 391 -3.74 -6.39 17.45
CA GLN A 391 -3.65 -7.38 16.38
C GLN A 391 -2.47 -8.33 16.63
N ASP A 392 -1.31 -7.80 17.04
CA ASP A 392 -0.13 -8.59 17.42
C ASP A 392 -0.39 -9.46 18.67
N GLU A 393 -1.14 -8.96 19.67
CA GLU A 393 -1.57 -9.74 20.85
C GLU A 393 -2.57 -10.85 20.50
N SER A 394 -3.50 -10.63 19.55
CA SER A 394 -4.44 -11.68 19.14
C SER A 394 -3.80 -12.78 18.31
N ILE A 395 -2.80 -12.45 17.49
CA ILE A 395 -2.05 -13.42 16.67
C ILE A 395 -1.13 -14.26 17.55
N SER A 396 -0.53 -13.67 18.59
CA SER A 396 0.34 -14.41 19.53
C SER A 396 -0.43 -15.38 20.44
N LEU A 397 -1.72 -15.15 20.70
CA LEU A 397 -2.58 -16.04 21.50
C LEU A 397 -3.24 -17.17 20.69
N SER A 398 -3.31 -17.06 19.36
CA SER A 398 -3.81 -18.14 18.49
C SER A 398 -2.73 -19.15 18.08
N HIS A 399 -1.46 -18.83 18.34
CA HIS A 399 -0.30 -19.69 18.07
C HIS A 399 0.33 -20.29 19.35
N SER A 400 -0.35 -20.14 20.50
CA SER A 400 -0.01 -20.78 21.79
C SER A 400 -1.10 -21.76 22.19
#